data_AF-A0A8H3L404-F1
#
_entry.id   AF-A0A8H3L404-F1
#
_cell.length_a   1.000
_cell.length_b   1.000
_cell.length_c   1.000
_cell.angle_alpha   90.00
_cell.angle_beta   90.00
_cell.angle_gamma   90.00
#
_symmetry.space_group_name_H-M   'P 1'
#
loop_
_entity.id
_entity.type
_entity.pdbx_description
1 polymer ?
#
loop_
_entity_poly.entity_id
_entity_poly.type
_entity_poly.pdbx_seq_one_letter_code
_entity_poly.pdbx_strand_id
1 'polypeptide(L)'
;MDSIREDIVFAAYKRAYTLTDMNIQDTLDKKLEFRRKTILADKSLTKDEKSYAIKLLNKDFDYYKILGNEGTKRICGCSEIYDAYWIDGHYDEWDSKEIKLKRTNGHNIVLKKLENVESANRSWFDESKFHLSISNKHSHIVQCYGLTKNPLDGNYMLVLFELNNNLKEYLQLNYNKLTWEKRIQIINDIVYAVSKIHSENAIHRDLHSGNILYNGDFRISDLGFCGPADKPLNSIYGNLPYIAPEVISGKGTSFASDIYSIGMLMWEISSGQPPFINFENDYELALRIINGMRPKIVPGTPLEYKKLMEQCWDADPTKRPDINFLYGKTSEINYQNELNRNKRNKSIIKKLVEKLRLSKSKTNAISKTNEINILETYNNSTSRLFTSKIYQFKNLPEPKNATEEEQEAFHSKPYDFSIPYNIEDFDNKSNDNTSKSSDILKDDSSKKLFKIFENMQINSNNDNQVSYKEETIQQVKKHNIDDIDDEEMYDTSNFHSEEQAEFEIPNDGF
;
A
#
# COMPACT_ATOMS: atom_id res chain seq x y z
N MET A 1 -14.63 -42.71 6.21
CA MET A 1 -13.57 -42.26 5.29
C MET A 1 -12.76 -43.48 4.96
N ASP A 2 -12.76 -43.91 3.70
CA ASP A 2 -11.85 -44.98 3.27
C ASP A 2 -10.42 -44.47 3.38
N SER A 3 -9.52 -45.30 3.91
CA SER A 3 -8.09 -44.99 3.99
C SER A 3 -7.55 -44.78 2.57
N ILE A 4 -6.95 -43.62 2.30
CA ILE A 4 -6.29 -43.33 1.02
C ILE A 4 -5.16 -44.35 0.80
N ARG A 5 -5.18 -45.05 -0.34
CA ARG A 5 -4.11 -45.99 -0.72
C ARG A 5 -2.98 -45.22 -1.37
N GLU A 6 -2.03 -44.75 -0.56
CA GLU A 6 -0.96 -43.86 -1.01
C GLU A 6 -0.10 -44.47 -2.11
N ASP A 7 0.18 -45.77 -2.05
CA ASP A 7 0.93 -46.52 -3.06
C ASP A 7 0.30 -46.42 -4.46
N ILE A 8 -1.02 -46.57 -4.54
CA ILE A 8 -1.77 -46.49 -5.80
C ILE A 8 -1.83 -45.04 -6.28
N VAL A 9 -2.02 -44.08 -5.37
CA VAL A 9 -1.97 -42.65 -5.69
C VAL A 9 -0.60 -42.26 -6.25
N PHE A 10 0.49 -42.64 -5.59
CA PHE A 10 1.85 -42.36 -6.06
C PHE A 10 2.16 -43.06 -7.38
N ALA A 11 1.62 -44.25 -7.62
CA ALA A 11 1.76 -44.93 -8.90
C ALA A 11 1.06 -44.15 -10.03
N ALA A 12 -0.19 -43.70 -9.81
CA ALA A 12 -0.92 -42.89 -10.77
C ALA A 12 -0.26 -41.53 -11.02
N TYR A 13 0.22 -40.91 -9.95
CA TYR A 13 1.01 -39.67 -9.99
C TYR A 13 2.26 -39.82 -10.86
N LYS A 14 3.09 -40.83 -10.60
CA LYS A 14 4.28 -41.13 -11.40
C LYS A 14 3.94 -41.41 -12.86
N ARG A 15 2.87 -42.19 -13.13
CA ARG A 15 2.38 -42.45 -14.50
C ARG A 15 2.05 -41.15 -15.23
N ALA A 16 1.36 -40.21 -14.58
CA ALA A 16 1.02 -38.93 -15.19
C ALA A 16 2.28 -38.14 -15.59
N TYR A 17 3.34 -38.15 -14.77
CA TYR A 17 4.63 -37.55 -15.12
C TYR A 17 5.30 -38.26 -16.29
N THR A 18 5.40 -39.58 -16.26
CA THR A 18 6.05 -40.37 -17.32
C THR A 18 5.34 -40.22 -18.67
N LEU A 19 4.01 -40.06 -18.67
CA LEU A 19 3.22 -39.87 -19.88
C LEU A 19 3.28 -38.43 -20.43
N THR A 20 3.85 -37.48 -19.69
CA THR A 20 3.95 -36.09 -20.14
C THR A 20 5.05 -35.98 -21.20
N ASP A 21 4.66 -35.77 -22.46
CA ASP A 21 5.60 -35.44 -23.52
C ASP A 21 6.03 -33.97 -23.41
N MET A 22 7.30 -33.75 -23.11
CA MET A 22 7.89 -32.43 -22.87
C MET A 22 8.04 -31.59 -24.16
N ASN A 23 8.01 -32.22 -25.34
CA ASN A 23 8.06 -31.51 -26.62
C ASN A 23 6.67 -31.04 -27.07
N ILE A 24 5.61 -31.69 -26.60
CA ILE A 24 4.21 -31.34 -26.91
C ILE A 24 3.66 -30.38 -25.85
N GLN A 25 3.86 -30.68 -24.57
CA GLN A 25 3.48 -29.82 -23.46
C GLN A 25 4.67 -28.94 -23.10
N ASP A 26 4.90 -27.88 -23.85
CA ASP A 26 6.08 -27.01 -23.75
C ASP A 26 6.07 -26.12 -22.50
N THR A 27 4.92 -25.63 -22.05
CA THR A 27 4.78 -24.80 -20.84
C THR A 27 4.44 -25.60 -19.58
N LEU A 28 4.77 -25.06 -18.41
CA LEU A 28 4.45 -25.71 -17.13
C LEU A 28 2.94 -25.85 -16.91
N ASP A 29 2.14 -24.84 -17.28
CA ASP A 29 0.67 -24.89 -17.18
C ASP A 29 0.09 -26.03 -18.05
N LYS A 30 0.58 -26.17 -19.29
CA LYS A 30 0.19 -27.27 -20.20
C LYS A 30 0.56 -28.64 -19.63
N LYS A 31 1.75 -28.76 -19.03
CA LYS A 31 2.20 -29.99 -18.34
C LYS A 31 1.27 -30.33 -17.16
N LEU A 32 0.92 -29.36 -16.32
CA LEU A 32 -0.01 -29.56 -15.20
C LEU A 32 -1.40 -29.99 -15.69
N GLU A 33 -1.95 -29.30 -16.70
CA GLU A 33 -3.28 -29.61 -17.23
C GLU A 33 -3.35 -31.04 -17.79
N PHE A 34 -2.32 -31.44 -18.54
CA PHE A 34 -2.20 -32.81 -19.05
C PHE A 34 -2.18 -33.83 -17.90
N ARG A 35 -1.29 -33.63 -16.91
CA ARG A 35 -1.15 -34.54 -15.76
C ARG A 35 -2.44 -34.64 -14.95
N ARG A 36 -3.14 -33.52 -14.73
CA ARG A 36 -4.45 -33.50 -14.07
C ARG A 36 -5.48 -34.32 -14.85
N LYS A 37 -5.56 -34.16 -16.17
CA LYS A 37 -6.47 -34.96 -17.02
C LYS A 37 -6.15 -36.45 -16.94
N THR A 38 -4.87 -36.82 -16.94
CA THR A 38 -4.43 -38.22 -16.81
C THR A 38 -4.87 -38.83 -15.48
N ILE A 39 -4.69 -38.12 -14.35
CA ILE A 39 -5.12 -38.59 -13.03
C ILE A 39 -6.64 -38.68 -12.93
N LEU A 40 -7.38 -37.68 -13.46
CA LEU A 40 -8.84 -37.69 -13.44
C LEU A 40 -9.43 -38.83 -14.28
N ALA A 41 -8.77 -39.21 -15.37
CA ALA A 41 -9.17 -40.32 -16.24
C ALA A 41 -8.82 -41.71 -15.67
N ASP A 42 -7.94 -41.81 -14.67
CA ASP A 42 -7.52 -43.09 -14.09
C ASP A 42 -8.69 -43.75 -13.34
N LYS A 43 -9.13 -44.91 -13.81
CA LYS A 43 -10.26 -45.66 -13.22
C LYS A 43 -9.87 -46.44 -11.97
N SER A 44 -8.58 -46.58 -11.68
CA SER A 44 -8.07 -47.30 -10.49
C SER A 44 -8.14 -46.49 -9.20
N LEU A 45 -8.29 -45.16 -9.31
CA LEU A 45 -8.39 -44.23 -8.19
C LEU A 45 -9.85 -43.95 -7.82
N THR A 46 -10.13 -43.92 -6.53
CA THR A 46 -11.38 -43.35 -5.98
C THR A 46 -11.41 -41.83 -6.16
N LYS A 47 -12.57 -41.21 -5.89
CA LYS A 47 -12.72 -39.75 -5.95
C LYS A 47 -11.76 -39.03 -4.97
N ASP A 48 -11.62 -39.56 -3.77
CA ASP A 48 -10.77 -38.97 -2.73
C ASP A 48 -9.28 -39.17 -3.05
N GLU A 49 -8.91 -40.34 -3.60
CA GLU A 49 -7.55 -40.62 -4.08
C GLU A 49 -7.15 -39.72 -5.26
N LYS A 50 -8.07 -39.45 -6.20
CA LYS A 50 -7.85 -38.46 -7.27
C LYS A 50 -7.61 -37.07 -6.71
N SER A 51 -8.41 -36.66 -5.72
CA SER A 51 -8.23 -35.37 -5.06
C SER A 51 -6.86 -35.27 -4.40
N TYR A 52 -6.43 -36.31 -3.68
CA TYR A 52 -5.09 -36.37 -3.06
C TYR A 52 -3.96 -36.31 -4.09
N ALA A 53 -4.06 -37.08 -5.18
CA ALA A 53 -3.07 -37.09 -6.25
C ALA A 53 -2.98 -35.73 -6.97
N ILE A 54 -4.11 -35.04 -7.16
CA ILE A 54 -4.14 -33.67 -7.71
C ILE A 54 -3.48 -32.68 -6.74
N LYS A 55 -3.67 -32.81 -5.42
CA LYS A 55 -2.98 -31.98 -4.43
C LYS A 55 -1.45 -32.15 -4.51
N LEU A 56 -0.95 -33.36 -4.71
CA LEU A 56 0.47 -33.61 -4.94
C LEU A 56 0.96 -32.94 -6.23
N LEU A 57 0.23 -33.06 -7.34
CA LEU A 57 0.57 -32.38 -8.61
C LEU A 57 0.67 -30.87 -8.47
N ASN A 58 -0.27 -30.31 -7.73
CA ASN A 58 -0.37 -28.88 -7.49
C ASN A 58 0.82 -28.37 -6.66
N LYS A 59 1.18 -29.11 -5.60
CA LYS A 59 2.36 -28.80 -4.79
C LYS A 59 3.64 -28.81 -5.62
N ASP A 60 3.81 -29.83 -6.47
CA ASP A 60 4.98 -29.90 -7.35
C ASP A 60 4.96 -28.79 -8.41
N PHE A 61 3.80 -28.45 -8.95
CA PHE A 61 3.67 -27.36 -9.91
C PHE A 61 4.05 -26.00 -9.30
N ASP A 62 3.55 -25.68 -8.10
CA ASP A 62 3.93 -24.46 -7.38
C ASP A 62 5.44 -24.45 -7.09
N TYR A 63 6.00 -25.59 -6.68
CA TYR A 63 7.45 -25.76 -6.50
C TYR A 63 8.22 -25.48 -7.81
N TYR A 64 7.78 -26.03 -8.94
CA TYR A 64 8.44 -25.83 -10.22
C TYR A 64 8.25 -24.41 -10.78
N LYS A 65 7.15 -23.71 -10.46
CA LYS A 65 6.99 -22.28 -10.79
C LYS A 65 8.03 -21.44 -10.06
N ILE A 66 8.21 -21.69 -8.76
CA ILE A 66 9.24 -21.01 -7.96
C ILE A 66 10.64 -21.36 -8.49
N LEU A 67 10.92 -22.65 -8.79
CA LEU A 67 12.21 -23.11 -9.32
C LEU A 67 12.54 -22.52 -10.70
N GLY A 68 11.56 -22.50 -11.60
CA GLY A 68 11.71 -21.95 -12.94
C GLY A 68 11.70 -20.42 -12.98
N ASN A 69 11.47 -19.77 -11.84
CA ASN A 69 11.18 -18.35 -11.75
C ASN A 69 10.05 -17.94 -12.74
N GLU A 70 9.08 -18.84 -12.93
CA GLU A 70 7.94 -18.65 -13.81
C GLU A 70 6.85 -17.85 -13.08
N GLY A 71 6.61 -16.63 -13.57
CA GLY A 71 5.67 -15.68 -12.97
C GLY A 71 6.22 -14.25 -13.08
N THR A 72 5.40 -13.26 -12.79
CA THR A 72 5.86 -11.86 -12.81
C THR A 72 6.64 -11.57 -11.53
N LYS A 73 7.97 -11.59 -11.61
CA LYS A 73 8.82 -11.11 -10.52
C LYS A 73 8.84 -9.59 -10.51
N ARG A 74 8.43 -8.99 -9.39
CA ARG A 74 8.50 -7.54 -9.16
C ARG A 74 9.43 -7.24 -7.99
N ILE A 75 10.10 -6.10 -8.04
CA ILE A 75 10.87 -5.58 -6.91
C ILE A 75 10.04 -4.45 -6.31
N CYS A 76 9.64 -4.59 -5.04
CA CYS A 76 8.96 -3.54 -4.29
C CYS A 76 9.82 -3.17 -3.08
N GLY A 77 10.33 -1.93 -3.05
CA GLY A 77 11.27 -1.50 -2.03
C GLY A 77 12.51 -2.39 -1.99
N CYS A 78 12.70 -3.08 -0.86
CA CYS A 78 13.79 -4.02 -0.61
C CYS A 78 13.30 -5.48 -0.56
N SER A 79 12.26 -5.83 -1.33
CA SER A 79 11.71 -7.18 -1.32
C SER A 79 11.31 -7.65 -2.71
N GLU A 80 11.55 -8.93 -2.97
CA GLU A 80 11.08 -9.64 -4.15
C GLU A 80 9.62 -10.06 -3.95
N ILE A 81 8.79 -9.81 -4.97
CA ILE A 81 7.37 -10.15 -4.99
C ILE A 81 7.10 -11.12 -6.13
N TYR A 82 6.34 -12.17 -5.83
CA TYR A 82 5.92 -13.21 -6.78
C TYR A 82 4.40 -13.33 -6.80
N ASP A 83 3.84 -13.42 -8.00
CA ASP A 83 2.44 -13.80 -8.19
C ASP A 83 2.31 -15.33 -8.16
N ALA A 84 1.34 -15.86 -7.42
CA ALA A 84 1.09 -17.29 -7.31
C ALA A 84 -0.40 -17.60 -7.25
N TYR A 85 -0.79 -18.83 -7.59
CA TYR A 85 -2.18 -19.29 -7.46
C TYR A 85 -2.28 -20.28 -6.31
N TRP A 86 -2.98 -19.91 -5.23
CA TRP A 86 -3.15 -20.80 -4.07
C TRP A 86 -4.33 -21.74 -4.32
N ILE A 87 -4.03 -22.97 -4.70
CA ILE A 87 -5.02 -23.89 -5.27
C ILE A 87 -6.11 -24.32 -4.28
N ASP A 88 -5.74 -24.55 -3.03
CA ASP A 88 -6.69 -24.93 -1.98
C ASP A 88 -7.34 -23.72 -1.30
N GLY A 89 -6.87 -22.50 -1.57
CA GLY A 89 -7.37 -21.28 -0.92
C GLY A 89 -7.13 -21.21 0.59
N HIS A 90 -7.64 -20.15 1.23
CA HIS A 90 -7.53 -19.93 2.66
C HIS A 90 -8.70 -20.58 3.41
N TYR A 91 -8.58 -20.76 4.73
CA TYR A 91 -9.70 -21.22 5.56
C TYR A 91 -10.70 -20.09 5.78
N ASP A 92 -11.98 -20.37 5.60
CA ASP A 92 -13.05 -19.36 5.60
C ASP A 92 -14.12 -19.66 6.66
N GLU A 93 -14.65 -20.88 6.68
CA GLU A 93 -15.78 -21.25 7.52
C GLU A 93 -15.51 -22.55 8.30
N TRP A 94 -15.97 -22.63 9.55
CA TRP A 94 -16.04 -23.89 10.29
C TRP A 94 -17.32 -24.66 9.91
N ASP A 95 -17.17 -25.87 9.36
CA ASP A 95 -18.30 -26.77 9.16
C ASP A 95 -18.50 -27.64 10.40
N SER A 96 -19.55 -27.33 11.17
CA SER A 96 -19.91 -28.05 12.38
C SER A 96 -20.46 -29.46 12.12
N LYS A 97 -20.99 -29.74 10.93
CA LYS A 97 -21.50 -31.09 10.58
C LYS A 97 -20.37 -32.04 10.24
N GLU A 98 -19.39 -31.52 9.51
CA GLU A 98 -18.22 -32.28 9.05
C GLU A 98 -17.03 -32.18 10.02
N ILE A 99 -17.15 -31.37 11.08
CA ILE A 99 -16.13 -31.10 12.10
C ILE A 99 -14.80 -30.73 11.43
N LYS A 100 -14.83 -29.79 10.48
CA LYS A 100 -13.65 -29.36 9.72
C LYS A 100 -13.73 -27.92 9.25
N LEU A 101 -12.58 -27.27 9.14
CA LEU A 101 -12.46 -25.97 8.47
C LEU A 101 -12.62 -26.16 6.96
N LYS A 102 -13.60 -25.48 6.38
CA LYS A 102 -13.75 -25.30 4.94
C LYS A 102 -12.74 -24.28 4.46
N ARG A 103 -12.13 -24.62 3.33
CA ARG A 103 -11.31 -23.69 2.58
C ARG A 103 -12.14 -23.03 1.49
N THR A 104 -11.74 -21.83 1.09
CA THR A 104 -12.21 -21.20 -0.13
C THR A 104 -11.81 -22.03 -1.35
N ASN A 105 -12.33 -21.66 -2.51
CA ASN A 105 -11.74 -22.12 -3.77
C ASN A 105 -10.36 -21.45 -4.00
N GLY A 106 -9.61 -22.03 -4.94
CA GLY A 106 -8.30 -21.49 -5.29
C GLY A 106 -8.38 -20.08 -5.87
N HIS A 107 -7.44 -19.23 -5.47
CA HIS A 107 -7.37 -17.83 -5.88
C HIS A 107 -5.93 -17.36 -5.99
N ASN A 108 -5.71 -16.26 -6.71
CA ASN A 108 -4.39 -15.67 -6.80
C ASN A 108 -3.97 -15.00 -5.49
N ILE A 109 -2.69 -15.10 -5.20
CA ILE A 109 -2.01 -14.54 -4.05
C ILE A 109 -0.71 -13.90 -4.49
N VAL A 110 -0.18 -13.06 -3.61
CA VAL A 110 1.14 -12.47 -3.72
C VAL A 110 2.03 -13.05 -2.62
N LEU A 111 3.23 -13.49 -3.00
CA LEU A 111 4.27 -13.92 -2.09
C LEU A 111 5.33 -12.82 -2.02
N LYS A 112 5.43 -12.13 -0.88
CA LYS A 112 6.48 -11.13 -0.62
C LYS A 112 7.62 -11.80 0.14
N LYS A 113 8.78 -11.96 -0.50
CA LYS A 113 9.98 -12.50 0.12
C LYS A 113 10.47 -11.58 1.23
N LEU A 114 10.83 -12.17 2.36
CA LEU A 114 11.40 -11.47 3.49
C LEU A 114 12.91 -11.68 3.49
N GLU A 115 13.65 -10.59 3.36
CA GLU A 115 15.11 -10.61 3.25
C GLU A 115 15.78 -10.51 4.63
N ASN A 116 16.92 -11.20 4.77
CA ASN A 116 17.80 -11.12 5.94
C ASN A 116 17.11 -11.39 7.28
N VAL A 117 16.15 -12.31 7.30
CA VAL A 117 15.35 -12.65 8.50
C VAL A 117 16.23 -13.11 9.68
N GLU A 118 17.44 -13.61 9.43
CA GLU A 118 18.43 -13.95 10.46
C GLU A 118 18.84 -12.74 11.32
N SER A 119 18.79 -11.53 10.74
CA SER A 119 19.05 -10.27 11.44
C SER A 119 17.80 -9.69 12.11
N ALA A 120 16.64 -10.34 11.97
CA ALA A 120 15.38 -9.82 12.48
C ALA A 120 15.31 -9.87 14.00
N ASN A 121 14.83 -8.77 14.58
CA ASN A 121 14.52 -8.69 16.00
C ASN A 121 13.03 -8.96 16.25
N ARG A 122 12.64 -9.02 17.52
CA ARG A 122 11.24 -9.26 17.92
C ARG A 122 10.27 -8.25 17.33
N SER A 123 10.62 -6.95 17.31
CA SER A 123 9.74 -5.91 16.76
C SER A 123 9.43 -6.12 15.27
N TRP A 124 10.38 -6.65 14.49
CA TRP A 124 10.18 -6.93 13.08
C TRP A 124 9.15 -8.08 12.87
N PHE A 125 9.13 -9.09 13.74
CA PHE A 125 8.08 -10.13 13.73
C PHE A 125 6.74 -9.64 14.29
N ASP A 126 6.76 -8.76 15.29
CA ASP A 126 5.54 -8.20 15.85
C ASP A 126 4.78 -7.35 14.80
N GLU A 127 5.50 -6.66 13.91
CA GLU A 127 4.93 -5.97 12.74
C GLU A 127 4.19 -6.92 11.79
N SER A 128 4.73 -8.10 11.49
CA SER A 128 4.05 -9.07 10.61
C SER A 128 2.82 -9.68 11.29
N LYS A 129 2.92 -9.99 12.58
CA LYS A 129 1.76 -10.46 13.36
C LYS A 129 0.67 -9.40 13.42
N PHE A 130 1.07 -8.13 13.54
CA PHE A 130 0.13 -7.02 13.50
C PHE A 130 -0.61 -6.97 12.17
N HIS A 131 0.09 -7.04 11.01
CA HIS A 131 -0.57 -7.08 9.70
C HIS A 131 -1.55 -8.24 9.57
N LEU A 132 -1.17 -9.45 10.01
CA LEU A 132 -2.07 -10.60 10.06
C LEU A 132 -3.32 -10.32 10.91
N SER A 133 -3.15 -9.72 12.09
CA SER A 133 -4.27 -9.45 12.99
C SER A 133 -5.22 -8.36 12.48
N ILE A 134 -4.70 -7.24 11.98
CA ILE A 134 -5.50 -6.08 11.58
C ILE A 134 -6.21 -6.32 10.25
N SER A 135 -5.59 -7.05 9.32
CA SER A 135 -6.20 -7.35 8.03
C SER A 135 -7.44 -8.26 8.15
N ASN A 136 -7.47 -9.13 9.17
CA ASN A 136 -8.67 -9.91 9.51
C ASN A 136 -9.80 -9.06 10.14
N LYS A 137 -9.50 -7.88 10.69
CA LYS A 137 -10.48 -6.98 11.31
C LYS A 137 -11.05 -5.96 10.33
N HIS A 138 -10.26 -5.57 9.33
CA HIS A 138 -10.56 -4.40 8.49
C HIS A 138 -10.34 -4.68 7.01
N SER A 139 -11.44 -4.68 6.25
CA SER A 139 -11.44 -4.94 4.80
C SER A 139 -10.67 -3.92 3.95
N HIS A 140 -10.38 -2.74 4.50
CA HIS A 140 -9.61 -1.68 3.84
C HIS A 140 -8.10 -1.88 3.99
N ILE A 141 -7.68 -2.97 4.63
CA ILE A 141 -6.30 -3.42 4.70
C ILE A 141 -6.13 -4.64 3.81
N VAL A 142 -5.02 -4.73 3.09
CA VAL A 142 -4.71 -5.90 2.27
C VAL A 142 -4.63 -7.14 3.15
N GLN A 143 -5.43 -8.15 2.82
CA GLN A 143 -5.49 -9.40 3.55
C GLN A 143 -4.12 -10.07 3.58
N CYS A 144 -3.62 -10.30 4.80
CA CYS A 144 -2.47 -11.15 5.05
C CYS A 144 -2.97 -12.53 5.48
N TYR A 145 -2.50 -13.57 4.82
CA TYR A 145 -2.87 -14.96 5.13
C TYR A 145 -1.86 -15.65 6.04
N GLY A 146 -0.68 -15.04 6.23
CA GLY A 146 0.37 -15.54 7.11
C GLY A 146 1.71 -15.70 6.39
N LEU A 147 2.52 -16.65 6.88
CA LEU A 147 3.87 -16.89 6.40
C LEU A 147 3.99 -18.25 5.72
N THR A 148 4.87 -18.32 4.73
CA THR A 148 5.36 -19.56 4.12
C THR A 148 6.88 -19.52 4.04
N LYS A 149 7.50 -20.60 3.56
CA LYS A 149 8.93 -20.66 3.27
C LYS A 149 9.15 -20.96 1.80
N ASN A 150 10.12 -20.28 1.20
CA ASN A 150 10.62 -20.65 -0.10
C ASN A 150 11.37 -21.99 0.05
N PRO A 151 10.96 -23.04 -0.68
CA PRO A 151 11.57 -24.37 -0.54
C PRO A 151 13.02 -24.43 -1.05
N LEU A 152 13.47 -23.44 -1.83
CA LEU A 152 14.81 -23.44 -2.44
C LEU A 152 15.89 -22.90 -1.50
N ASP A 153 15.63 -21.74 -0.91
CA ASP A 153 16.60 -21.02 -0.08
C ASP A 153 16.18 -20.96 1.40
N GLY A 154 14.99 -21.49 1.74
CA GLY A 154 14.47 -21.50 3.10
C GLY A 154 13.97 -20.15 3.60
N ASN A 155 14.04 -19.09 2.79
CA ASN A 155 13.63 -17.74 3.18
C ASN A 155 12.13 -17.68 3.46
N TYR A 156 11.76 -16.93 4.49
CA TYR A 156 10.35 -16.70 4.80
C TYR A 156 9.72 -15.79 3.74
N MET A 157 8.44 -16.02 3.44
CA MET A 157 7.65 -15.18 2.55
C MET A 157 6.29 -14.90 3.19
N LEU A 158 5.82 -13.66 3.05
CA LEU A 158 4.48 -13.27 3.44
C LEU A 158 3.48 -13.63 2.34
N VAL A 159 2.37 -14.25 2.72
CA VAL A 159 1.28 -14.62 1.82
C VAL A 159 0.20 -13.54 1.90
N LEU A 160 -0.02 -12.83 0.80
CA LEU A 160 -0.92 -11.69 0.69
C LEU A 160 -1.99 -11.92 -0.37
N PHE A 161 -3.15 -11.28 -0.24
CA PHE A 161 -4.12 -11.25 -1.33
C PHE A 161 -3.62 -10.43 -2.52
N GLU A 162 -3.78 -10.96 -3.73
CA GLU A 162 -3.36 -10.27 -4.95
C GLU A 162 -4.28 -9.09 -5.26
N LEU A 163 -3.67 -7.92 -5.50
CA LEU A 163 -4.33 -6.72 -6.00
C LEU A 163 -3.50 -6.17 -7.17
N ASN A 164 -4.18 -5.88 -8.27
CA ASN A 164 -3.52 -5.72 -9.58
C ASN A 164 -2.92 -4.34 -9.83
N ASN A 165 -3.42 -3.30 -9.16
CA ASN A 165 -2.95 -1.92 -9.36
C ASN A 165 -2.70 -1.23 -8.02
N ASN A 166 -1.81 -0.25 -8.03
CA ASN A 166 -1.68 0.71 -6.93
C ASN A 166 -2.31 2.07 -7.27
N LEU A 167 -2.43 2.96 -6.29
CA LEU A 167 -3.02 4.28 -6.45
C LEU A 167 -2.28 5.09 -7.51
N LYS A 168 -0.97 4.99 -7.57
CA LYS A 168 -0.18 5.68 -8.59
C LYS A 168 -0.58 5.25 -10.00
N GLU A 169 -0.61 3.94 -10.28
CA GLU A 169 -1.03 3.39 -11.57
C GLU A 169 -2.48 3.76 -11.88
N TYR A 170 -3.35 3.71 -10.87
CA TYR A 170 -4.75 4.14 -11.00
C TYR A 170 -4.85 5.60 -11.42
N LEU A 171 -4.09 6.51 -10.79
CA LEU A 171 -4.07 7.93 -11.14
C LEU A 171 -3.52 8.12 -12.55
N GLN A 172 -2.41 7.48 -12.91
CA GLN A 172 -1.83 7.59 -14.26
C GLN A 172 -2.81 7.16 -15.37
N LEU A 173 -3.56 6.08 -15.14
CA LEU A 173 -4.52 5.56 -16.11
C LEU A 173 -5.83 6.37 -16.19
N ASN A 174 -6.24 7.00 -15.08
CA ASN A 174 -7.58 7.59 -14.96
C ASN A 174 -7.58 9.10 -14.76
N TYR A 175 -6.43 9.77 -14.62
CA TYR A 175 -6.35 11.17 -14.19
C TYR A 175 -7.29 12.12 -14.94
N ASN A 176 -7.28 12.05 -16.27
CA ASN A 176 -8.09 12.90 -17.14
C ASN A 176 -9.61 12.67 -16.99
N LYS A 177 -10.02 11.57 -16.35
CA LYS A 177 -11.42 11.19 -16.10
C LYS A 177 -11.84 11.43 -14.63
N LEU A 178 -10.90 11.77 -13.74
CA LEU A 178 -11.18 11.90 -12.30
C LEU A 178 -11.75 13.27 -11.95
N THR A 179 -13.04 13.27 -11.60
CA THR A 179 -13.71 14.44 -11.00
C THR A 179 -13.21 14.70 -9.57
N TRP A 180 -13.40 15.92 -9.08
CA TRP A 180 -13.11 16.25 -7.68
C TRP A 180 -13.91 15.42 -6.68
N GLU A 181 -15.15 15.06 -7.02
CA GLU A 181 -15.96 14.16 -6.20
C GLU A 181 -15.24 12.82 -6.00
N LYS A 182 -14.71 12.22 -7.08
CA LYS A 182 -13.98 10.96 -6.97
C LYS A 182 -12.65 11.10 -6.24
N ARG A 183 -11.91 12.18 -6.47
CA ARG A 183 -10.64 12.48 -5.75
C ARG A 183 -10.86 12.60 -4.24
N ILE A 184 -11.94 13.27 -3.83
CA ILE A 184 -12.34 13.42 -2.43
C ILE A 184 -12.76 12.08 -1.83
N GLN A 185 -13.48 11.24 -2.59
CA GLN A 185 -13.82 9.88 -2.15
C GLN A 185 -12.54 9.05 -1.91
N ILE A 186 -11.58 9.09 -2.85
CA ILE A 186 -10.31 8.34 -2.74
C ILE A 186 -9.57 8.72 -1.45
N ILE A 187 -9.38 10.01 -1.19
CA ILE A 187 -8.70 10.43 0.04
C ILE A 187 -9.49 10.03 1.29
N ASN A 188 -10.83 10.11 1.25
CA ASN A 188 -11.65 9.72 2.38
C ASN A 188 -11.50 8.23 2.72
N ASP A 189 -11.46 7.36 1.70
CA ASP A 189 -11.25 5.92 1.86
C ASP A 189 -9.85 5.63 2.47
N ILE A 190 -8.82 6.34 2.01
CA ILE A 190 -7.46 6.23 2.53
C ILE A 190 -7.40 6.68 4.00
N VAL A 191 -7.93 7.86 4.31
CA VAL A 191 -7.95 8.41 5.68
C VAL A 191 -8.74 7.50 6.62
N TYR A 192 -9.86 6.93 6.15
CA TYR A 192 -10.61 5.93 6.90
C TYR A 192 -9.75 4.70 7.21
N ALA A 193 -9.05 4.15 6.23
CA ALA A 193 -8.19 2.98 6.43
C ALA A 193 -7.04 3.28 7.41
N VAL A 194 -6.40 4.46 7.32
CA VAL A 194 -5.37 4.89 8.29
C VAL A 194 -5.95 5.08 9.69
N SER A 195 -7.18 5.61 9.82
CA SER A 195 -7.84 5.74 11.12
C SER A 195 -7.99 4.39 11.84
N LYS A 196 -8.19 3.30 11.10
CA LYS A 196 -8.24 1.94 11.66
C LYS A 196 -6.90 1.47 12.17
N ILE A 197 -5.83 1.74 11.42
CA ILE A 197 -4.45 1.44 11.83
C ILE A 197 -4.10 2.20 13.11
N HIS A 198 -4.38 3.50 13.16
CA HIS A 198 -4.13 4.34 14.32
C HIS A 198 -4.99 3.95 15.53
N SER A 199 -6.23 3.49 15.32
CA SER A 199 -7.09 3.00 16.41
C SER A 199 -6.57 1.73 17.09
N GLU A 200 -5.74 0.96 16.40
CA GLU A 200 -5.01 -0.19 16.95
C GLU A 200 -3.63 0.22 17.50
N ASN A 201 -3.41 1.53 17.72
CA ASN A 201 -2.18 2.14 18.25
C ASN A 201 -0.92 1.84 17.41
N ALA A 202 -1.09 1.71 16.08
CA ALA A 202 -0.01 1.43 15.15
C ALA A 202 0.21 2.58 14.15
N ILE A 203 1.45 2.72 13.69
CA ILE A 203 1.89 3.72 12.70
C ILE A 203 2.25 2.95 11.44
N HIS A 204 1.83 3.41 10.26
CA HIS A 204 2.17 2.75 9.00
C HIS A 204 3.64 2.97 8.63
N ARG A 205 4.19 4.18 8.81
CA ARG A 205 5.62 4.56 8.63
C ARG A 205 6.14 4.60 7.19
N ASP A 206 5.45 4.00 6.22
CA ASP A 206 5.81 4.02 4.80
C ASP A 206 4.57 4.17 3.91
N LEU A 207 3.71 5.11 4.28
CA LEU A 207 2.48 5.37 3.55
C LEU A 207 2.80 6.18 2.28
N HIS A 208 2.58 5.58 1.11
CA HIS A 208 2.70 6.25 -0.18
C HIS A 208 1.80 5.56 -1.23
N SER A 209 1.66 6.14 -2.42
CA SER A 209 0.72 5.64 -3.44
C SER A 209 1.04 4.26 -4.01
N GLY A 210 2.23 3.72 -3.74
CA GLY A 210 2.62 2.35 -4.09
C GLY A 210 2.10 1.31 -3.08
N ASN A 211 1.86 1.73 -1.83
CA ASN A 211 1.32 0.89 -0.76
C ASN A 211 -0.21 1.05 -0.59
N ILE A 212 -0.86 1.74 -1.54
CA ILE A 212 -2.31 1.83 -1.61
C ILE A 212 -2.74 1.06 -2.85
N LEU A 213 -3.29 -0.13 -2.66
CA LEU A 213 -3.67 -1.04 -3.74
C LEU A 213 -5.15 -0.87 -4.10
N TYR A 214 -5.50 -1.12 -5.36
CA TYR A 214 -6.84 -0.92 -5.92
C TYR A 214 -7.35 -2.17 -6.65
N ASN A 215 -8.53 -2.64 -6.26
CA ASN A 215 -9.29 -3.67 -6.99
C ASN A 215 -10.81 -3.47 -6.80
N GLY A 216 -11.31 -2.33 -7.30
CA GLY A 216 -12.70 -1.89 -7.08
C GLY A 216 -12.85 -0.99 -5.85
N ASP A 217 -12.10 -1.30 -4.79
CA ASP A 217 -11.90 -0.49 -3.59
C ASP A 217 -10.40 -0.26 -3.33
N PHE A 218 -10.07 0.81 -2.60
CA PHE A 218 -8.69 1.11 -2.18
C PHE A 218 -8.38 0.44 -0.85
N ARG A 219 -7.21 -0.19 -0.76
CA ARG A 219 -6.74 -0.89 0.44
C ARG A 219 -5.28 -0.55 0.74
N ILE A 220 -4.97 -0.39 2.02
CA ILE A 220 -3.60 -0.14 2.48
C ILE A 220 -2.86 -1.48 2.62
N SER A 221 -1.68 -1.55 2.03
CA SER A 221 -0.76 -2.68 2.12
C SER A 221 0.49 -2.31 2.92
N ASP A 222 1.42 -3.25 3.04
CA ASP A 222 2.75 -3.03 3.63
C ASP A 222 2.76 -2.46 5.07
N LEU A 223 1.86 -2.98 5.91
CA LEU A 223 1.75 -2.65 7.34
C LEU A 223 2.75 -3.40 8.23
N GLY A 224 3.72 -4.07 7.63
CA GLY A 224 4.80 -4.71 8.37
C GLY A 224 6.06 -4.78 7.52
N PHE A 225 7.21 -4.76 8.19
CA PHE A 225 8.54 -4.76 7.55
C PHE A 225 8.86 -3.44 6.88
N CYS A 226 8.83 -2.33 7.65
CA CYS A 226 9.31 -1.02 7.22
C CYS A 226 10.84 -1.02 7.04
N GLY A 227 11.28 -1.73 6.01
CA GLY A 227 12.66 -1.99 5.65
C GLY A 227 13.11 -3.43 5.95
N PRO A 228 14.27 -3.80 5.39
CA PRO A 228 14.87 -5.09 5.66
C PRO A 228 15.26 -5.21 7.13
N ALA A 229 15.31 -6.45 7.61
CA ALA A 229 15.58 -6.76 9.02
C ALA A 229 16.96 -6.27 9.50
N ASP A 230 17.94 -6.23 8.60
CA ASP A 230 19.32 -5.78 8.85
C ASP A 230 19.54 -4.28 8.59
N LYS A 231 18.47 -3.48 8.49
CA LYS A 231 18.62 -2.04 8.28
C LYS A 231 19.51 -1.42 9.37
N PRO A 232 20.45 -0.54 9.02
CA PRO A 232 21.34 0.07 10.01
C PRO A 232 20.58 0.83 11.10
N LEU A 233 21.14 0.85 12.31
CA LEU A 233 20.69 1.74 13.38
C LEU A 233 20.69 3.20 12.90
N ASN A 234 19.66 3.95 13.30
CA ASN A 234 19.43 5.36 12.92
C ASN A 234 19.26 5.60 11.41
N SER A 235 19.02 4.54 10.61
CA SER A 235 18.61 4.70 9.22
C SER A 235 17.11 4.94 9.10
N ILE A 236 16.73 5.68 8.06
CA ILE A 236 15.35 5.95 7.71
C ILE A 236 14.97 5.02 6.58
N TYR A 237 13.80 4.39 6.68
CA TYR A 237 13.23 3.61 5.57
C TYR A 237 11.95 4.28 5.07
N GLY A 238 11.82 4.41 3.76
CA GLY A 238 10.56 4.77 3.12
C GLY A 238 10.73 5.45 1.77
N ASN A 239 9.64 5.97 1.23
CA ASN A 239 9.66 6.75 0.00
C ASN A 239 9.83 8.26 0.27
N LEU A 240 11.03 8.80 0.00
CA LEU A 240 11.50 10.12 0.51
C LEU A 240 10.51 11.29 0.38
N PRO A 241 9.80 11.50 -0.75
CA PRO A 241 8.80 12.56 -0.89
C PRO A 241 7.66 12.50 0.15
N TYR A 242 7.34 11.31 0.67
CA TYR A 242 6.26 11.04 1.61
C TYR A 242 6.73 10.99 3.07
N ILE A 243 8.05 10.99 3.32
CA ILE A 243 8.62 10.91 4.66
C ILE A 243 8.54 12.30 5.32
N ALA A 244 7.98 12.34 6.53
CA ALA A 244 7.82 13.57 7.28
C ALA A 244 9.17 14.20 7.66
N PRO A 245 9.31 15.53 7.64
CA PRO A 245 10.60 16.19 7.81
C PRO A 245 11.25 15.92 9.17
N GLU A 246 10.46 15.72 10.23
CA GLU A 246 10.97 15.29 11.53
C GLU A 246 11.63 13.91 11.46
N VAL A 247 11.05 12.99 10.68
CA VAL A 247 11.62 11.66 10.42
C VAL A 247 12.90 11.74 9.61
N ILE A 248 12.93 12.62 8.59
CA ILE A 248 14.15 12.89 7.82
C ILE A 248 15.26 13.46 8.73
N SER A 249 14.91 14.31 9.69
CA SER A 249 15.85 14.87 10.68
C SER A 249 16.27 13.88 11.78
N GLY A 250 15.74 12.65 11.76
CA GLY A 250 16.10 11.59 12.72
C GLY A 250 15.22 11.53 13.97
N LYS A 251 14.15 12.33 14.07
CA LYS A 251 13.13 12.17 15.11
C LYS A 251 12.26 10.99 14.70
N GLY A 252 12.11 9.98 15.56
CA GLY A 252 11.38 8.74 15.22
C GLY A 252 9.99 8.96 14.64
N THR A 253 9.44 7.93 13.99
CA THR A 253 8.09 7.98 13.40
C THR A 253 7.01 8.15 14.47
N SER A 254 5.90 8.79 14.08
CA SER A 254 4.75 9.08 14.94
C SER A 254 3.44 8.99 14.16
N PHE A 255 2.28 9.03 14.82
CA PHE A 255 1.00 9.17 14.12
C PHE A 255 0.98 10.40 13.21
N ALA A 256 1.56 11.52 13.67
CA ALA A 256 1.66 12.75 12.88
C ALA A 256 2.56 12.59 11.64
N SER A 257 3.51 11.66 11.62
CA SER A 257 4.29 11.38 10.42
C SER A 257 3.46 10.68 9.33
N ASP A 258 2.51 9.81 9.69
CA ASP A 258 1.55 9.27 8.72
C ASP A 258 0.63 10.37 8.17
N ILE A 259 0.24 11.34 9.00
CA ILE A 259 -0.57 12.49 8.56
C ILE A 259 0.17 13.33 7.51
N TYR A 260 1.49 13.52 7.67
CA TYR A 260 2.30 14.17 6.63
C TYR A 260 2.26 13.40 5.31
N SER A 261 2.43 12.08 5.37
CA SER A 261 2.33 11.22 4.19
C SER A 261 0.95 11.30 3.52
N ILE A 262 -0.14 11.42 4.31
CA ILE A 262 -1.48 11.72 3.79
C ILE A 262 -1.51 13.07 3.07
N GLY A 263 -0.87 14.12 3.59
CA GLY A 263 -0.75 15.41 2.89
C GLY A 263 -0.07 15.29 1.52
N MET A 264 0.97 14.45 1.41
CA MET A 264 1.63 14.17 0.13
C MET A 264 0.75 13.36 -0.83
N LEU A 265 -0.01 12.40 -0.31
CA LEU A 265 -1.01 11.66 -1.09
C LEU A 265 -2.15 12.57 -1.58
N MET A 266 -2.59 13.53 -0.75
CA MET A 266 -3.57 14.53 -1.16
C MET A 266 -3.06 15.33 -2.35
N TRP A 267 -1.79 15.74 -2.31
CA TRP A 267 -1.18 16.45 -3.42
C TRP A 267 -1.10 15.58 -4.68
N GLU A 268 -0.68 14.32 -4.56
CA GLU A 268 -0.60 13.39 -5.69
C GLU A 268 -1.98 13.08 -6.29
N ILE A 269 -3.02 12.88 -5.48
CA ILE A 269 -4.40 12.71 -5.95
C ILE A 269 -4.88 13.98 -6.67
N SER A 270 -4.46 15.16 -6.22
CA SER A 270 -4.76 16.44 -6.87
C SER A 270 -4.02 16.62 -8.20
N SER A 271 -2.76 16.22 -8.29
CA SER A 271 -1.90 16.48 -9.47
C SER A 271 -1.87 15.34 -10.47
N GLY A 272 -2.25 14.13 -10.05
CA GLY A 272 -2.08 12.90 -10.83
C GLY A 272 -0.62 12.47 -10.97
N GLN A 273 0.29 13.17 -10.29
CA GLN A 273 1.73 12.99 -10.41
C GLN A 273 2.33 12.79 -9.02
N PRO A 274 3.35 11.93 -8.90
CA PRO A 274 4.09 11.79 -7.66
C PRO A 274 4.71 13.11 -7.16
N PRO A 275 4.73 13.35 -5.84
CA PRO A 275 5.36 14.54 -5.26
C PRO A 275 6.84 14.61 -5.63
N PHE A 276 7.30 15.79 -6.00
CA PHE A 276 8.71 16.04 -6.39
C PHE A 276 9.23 15.15 -7.53
N ILE A 277 8.39 14.74 -8.49
CA ILE A 277 8.76 13.88 -9.64
C ILE A 277 10.04 14.30 -10.41
N ASN A 278 10.42 15.59 -10.36
CA ASN A 278 11.59 16.12 -11.06
C ASN A 278 12.88 16.09 -10.22
N PHE A 279 12.84 15.55 -9.00
CA PHE A 279 13.98 15.48 -8.08
C PHE A 279 14.36 14.03 -7.84
N GLU A 280 15.66 13.76 -7.74
CA GLU A 280 16.13 12.46 -7.26
C GLU A 280 15.88 12.33 -5.76
N ASN A 281 15.63 11.10 -5.30
CA ASN A 281 15.47 10.82 -3.87
C ASN A 281 16.84 10.77 -3.19
N ASP A 282 17.42 11.95 -2.93
CA ASP A 282 18.78 12.12 -2.41
C ASP A 282 18.84 13.10 -1.22
N TYR A 283 20.06 13.44 -0.79
CA TYR A 283 20.29 14.40 0.29
C TYR A 283 19.77 15.80 -0.03
N GLU A 284 19.82 16.22 -1.30
CA GLU A 284 19.36 17.54 -1.72
C GLU A 284 17.84 17.65 -1.61
N LEU A 285 17.10 16.62 -2.03
CA LEU A 285 15.65 16.57 -1.82
C LEU A 285 15.30 16.55 -0.33
N ALA A 286 16.01 15.75 0.47
CA ALA A 286 15.82 15.72 1.92
C ALA A 286 16.01 17.11 2.56
N LEU A 287 17.07 17.82 2.17
CA LEU A 287 17.36 19.17 2.66
C LEU A 287 16.28 20.18 2.24
N ARG A 288 15.74 20.07 1.02
CA ARG A 288 14.62 20.91 0.55
C ARG A 288 13.36 20.68 1.38
N ILE A 289 13.01 19.42 1.63
CA ILE A 289 11.82 19.06 2.42
C ILE A 289 11.92 19.61 3.85
N ILE A 290 13.09 19.46 4.48
CA ILE A 290 13.37 19.97 5.83
C ILE A 290 13.30 21.49 5.91
N ASN A 291 13.80 22.18 4.88
CA ASN A 291 13.68 23.64 4.78
C ASN A 291 12.28 24.12 4.38
N GLY A 292 11.30 23.21 4.34
CA GLY A 292 9.90 23.55 4.20
C GLY A 292 9.40 23.63 2.77
N MET A 293 10.20 23.21 1.78
CA MET A 293 9.74 23.17 0.41
C MET A 293 8.58 22.17 0.25
N ARG A 294 7.52 22.59 -0.41
CA ARG A 294 6.37 21.76 -0.79
C ARG A 294 6.12 21.80 -2.30
N PRO A 295 5.50 20.75 -2.87
CA PRO A 295 5.09 20.75 -4.27
C PRO A 295 4.09 21.89 -4.57
N LYS A 296 4.14 22.43 -5.79
CA LYS A 296 3.25 23.52 -6.21
C LYS A 296 1.80 23.05 -6.24
N ILE A 297 0.90 23.80 -5.62
CA ILE A 297 -0.52 23.48 -5.59
C ILE A 297 -1.12 23.65 -7.00
N VAL A 298 -1.88 22.65 -7.42
CA VAL A 298 -2.45 22.60 -8.77
C VAL A 298 -3.64 23.58 -8.87
N PRO A 299 -3.70 24.44 -9.90
CA PRO A 299 -4.86 25.29 -10.14
C PRO A 299 -6.16 24.48 -10.24
N GLY A 300 -7.24 24.98 -9.66
CA GLY A 300 -8.53 24.27 -9.61
C GLY A 300 -8.68 23.30 -8.43
N THR A 301 -7.68 23.19 -7.54
CA THR A 301 -7.83 22.49 -6.25
C THR A 301 -8.88 23.19 -5.38
N PRO A 302 -9.94 22.49 -4.91
CA PRO A 302 -10.96 23.04 -4.04
C PRO A 302 -10.34 23.61 -2.76
N LEU A 303 -10.85 24.77 -2.33
CA LEU A 303 -10.26 25.53 -1.22
C LEU A 303 -10.20 24.72 0.09
N GLU A 304 -11.24 23.95 0.40
CA GLU A 304 -11.28 23.13 1.62
C GLU A 304 -10.27 21.97 1.56
N TYR A 305 -10.13 21.34 0.39
CA TYR A 305 -9.13 20.30 0.15
C TYR A 305 -7.71 20.85 0.29
N LYS A 306 -7.45 22.01 -0.32
CA LYS A 306 -6.18 22.73 -0.23
C LYS A 306 -5.81 22.99 1.23
N LYS A 307 -6.74 23.55 2.02
CA LYS A 307 -6.49 23.89 3.43
C LYS A 307 -6.14 22.65 4.27
N LEU A 308 -6.88 21.55 4.08
CA LEU A 308 -6.60 20.30 4.80
C LEU A 308 -5.24 19.71 4.40
N MET A 309 -4.94 19.69 3.09
CA MET A 309 -3.64 19.25 2.58
C MET A 309 -2.50 20.07 3.19
N GLU A 310 -2.67 21.40 3.26
CA GLU A 310 -1.67 22.31 3.84
C GLU A 310 -1.47 22.09 5.34
N GLN A 311 -2.52 21.77 6.08
CA GLN A 311 -2.42 21.40 7.49
C GLN A 311 -1.71 20.05 7.69
N CYS A 312 -1.94 19.09 6.80
CA CYS A 312 -1.35 17.75 6.91
C CYS A 312 0.17 17.77 6.70
N TRP A 313 0.68 18.60 5.78
CA TRP A 313 2.11 18.63 5.45
C TRP A 313 2.92 19.69 6.20
N ASP A 314 2.40 20.25 7.30
CA ASP A 314 3.12 21.21 8.15
C ASP A 314 4.43 20.59 8.65
N ALA A 315 5.53 21.34 8.67
CA ALA A 315 6.81 20.87 9.19
C ALA A 315 6.75 20.55 10.70
N ASP A 316 5.90 21.25 11.46
CA ASP A 316 5.68 20.99 12.88
C ASP A 316 4.63 19.87 13.05
N PRO A 317 5.00 18.68 13.54
CA PRO A 317 4.06 17.57 13.71
C PRO A 317 2.91 17.89 14.68
N THR A 318 3.09 18.84 15.60
CA THR A 318 2.04 19.23 16.57
C THR A 318 0.94 20.09 15.96
N LYS A 319 1.17 20.70 14.79
CA LYS A 319 0.19 21.50 14.06
C LYS A 319 -0.63 20.68 13.07
N ARG A 320 -0.23 19.43 12.82
CA ARG A 320 -0.98 18.51 11.96
C ARG A 320 -2.24 18.03 12.70
N PRO A 321 -3.35 17.83 11.99
CA PRO A 321 -4.55 17.27 12.60
C PRO A 321 -4.32 15.83 13.05
N ASP A 322 -5.02 15.39 14.09
CA ASP A 322 -5.13 13.95 14.36
C ASP A 322 -6.00 13.26 13.30
N ILE A 323 -5.84 11.94 13.19
CA ILE A 323 -6.51 11.16 12.14
C ILE A 323 -8.04 11.18 12.25
N ASN A 324 -8.61 11.30 13.46
CA ASN A 324 -10.06 11.30 13.65
C ASN A 324 -10.65 12.64 13.20
N PHE A 325 -9.98 13.75 13.53
CA PHE A 325 -10.34 15.05 13.01
C PHE A 325 -10.26 15.08 11.47
N LEU A 326 -9.17 14.56 10.91
CA LEU A 326 -8.98 14.51 9.46
C LEU A 326 -10.06 13.67 8.79
N TYR A 327 -10.38 12.49 9.32
CA TYR A 327 -11.45 11.62 8.82
C TYR A 327 -12.82 12.31 8.87
N GLY A 328 -13.13 12.99 9.97
CA GLY A 328 -14.37 13.75 10.09
C GLY A 328 -14.50 14.82 9.02
N LYS A 329 -13.40 15.54 8.74
CA LYS A 329 -13.35 16.60 7.72
C LYS A 329 -13.46 16.04 6.30
N THR A 330 -12.72 14.99 5.95
CA THR A 330 -12.84 14.39 4.61
C THR A 330 -14.22 13.77 4.39
N SER A 331 -14.81 13.18 5.43
CA SER A 331 -16.16 12.60 5.37
C SER A 331 -17.22 13.67 5.17
N GLU A 332 -17.10 14.81 5.87
CA GLU A 332 -17.99 15.96 5.72
C GLU A 332 -17.98 16.46 4.27
N ILE A 333 -16.79 16.70 3.70
CA ILE A 333 -16.65 17.16 2.31
C ILE A 333 -17.23 16.13 1.34
N ASN A 334 -16.93 14.84 1.54
CA ASN A 334 -17.45 13.77 0.68
C ASN A 334 -18.98 13.70 0.72
N TYR A 335 -19.58 13.79 1.90
CA TYR A 335 -21.02 13.78 2.07
C TYR A 335 -21.70 14.98 1.39
N GLN A 336 -21.12 16.18 1.50
CA GLN A 336 -21.65 17.36 0.79
C GLN A 336 -21.63 17.18 -0.73
N ASN A 337 -20.57 16.56 -1.27
CA ASN A 337 -20.49 16.24 -2.70
C ASN A 337 -21.60 15.27 -3.13
N GLU A 338 -21.85 14.22 -2.35
CA GLU A 338 -22.93 13.27 -2.63
C GLU A 338 -24.31 13.94 -2.63
N LEU A 339 -24.59 14.79 -1.65
CA LEU A 339 -25.83 15.57 -1.60
C LEU A 339 -25.99 16.48 -2.82
N ASN A 340 -24.93 17.19 -3.21
CA ASN A 340 -24.95 18.09 -4.35
C ASN A 340 -25.15 17.32 -5.66
N ARG A 341 -24.51 16.16 -5.83
CA ARG A 341 -24.71 15.26 -6.97
C ARG A 341 -26.17 14.79 -7.05
N ASN A 342 -26.76 14.37 -5.94
CA ASN A 342 -28.15 13.95 -5.88
C ASN A 342 -29.12 15.08 -6.27
N LYS A 343 -28.87 16.31 -5.80
CA LYS A 343 -29.65 17.50 -6.21
C LYS A 343 -29.51 17.79 -7.71
N ARG A 344 -28.29 17.76 -8.25
CA ARG A 344 -28.02 17.94 -9.69
C ARG A 344 -28.73 16.89 -10.53
N ASN A 345 -28.61 15.61 -10.17
CA ASN A 345 -29.28 14.50 -10.85
C ASN A 345 -30.80 14.66 -10.85
N LYS A 346 -31.40 15.02 -9.70
CA LYS A 346 -32.84 15.29 -9.60
C LYS A 346 -33.27 16.46 -10.51
N SER A 347 -32.46 17.52 -10.59
CA SER A 347 -32.69 18.66 -11.48
C SER A 347 -32.61 18.27 -12.96
N ILE A 348 -31.60 17.48 -13.34
CA ILE A 348 -31.43 16.95 -14.71
C ILE A 348 -32.62 16.07 -15.10
N ILE A 349 -33.02 15.14 -14.23
CA ILE A 349 -34.19 14.27 -14.44
C ILE A 349 -35.45 15.12 -14.60
N LYS A 350 -35.66 16.14 -13.76
CA LYS A 350 -36.81 17.04 -13.88
C LYS A 350 -36.85 17.75 -15.24
N LYS A 351 -35.73 18.32 -15.68
CA LYS A 351 -35.60 18.97 -17.00
C LYS A 351 -35.83 17.98 -18.15
N LEU A 352 -35.31 16.75 -18.06
CA LEU A 352 -35.55 15.70 -19.04
C LEU A 352 -37.03 15.30 -19.11
N VAL A 353 -37.69 15.14 -17.96
CA VAL A 353 -39.13 14.84 -17.89
C VAL A 353 -39.97 15.99 -18.47
N GLU A 354 -39.62 17.25 -18.20
CA GLU A 354 -40.28 18.41 -18.82
C GLU A 354 -40.07 18.45 -20.34
N LYS A 355 -38.85 18.19 -20.81
CA LYS A 355 -38.52 18.13 -22.25
C LYS A 355 -39.25 16.98 -22.95
N LEU A 356 -39.37 15.81 -22.31
CA LEU A 356 -40.14 14.66 -22.80
C LEU A 356 -41.66 14.91 -22.82
N ARG A 357 -42.17 15.70 -21.86
CA ARG A 357 -43.58 16.16 -21.88
C ARG A 357 -43.85 17.14 -23.03
N LEU A 358 -42.87 17.98 -23.37
CA LEU A 358 -42.93 18.94 -24.47
C LEU A 358 -42.69 18.29 -25.84
N SER A 359 -41.99 17.14 -25.92
CA SER A 359 -41.66 16.44 -27.17
C SER A 359 -42.69 15.42 -27.63
N LYS A 360 -43.92 15.40 -27.08
CA LYS A 360 -45.03 14.57 -27.59
C LYS A 360 -45.54 15.00 -28.99
N SER A 361 -44.88 15.93 -29.65
CA SER A 361 -45.11 16.28 -31.07
C SER A 361 -43.79 16.45 -31.84
N LYS A 362 -43.13 15.33 -32.16
CA LYS A 362 -42.43 15.02 -33.43
C LYS A 362 -41.39 13.91 -33.20
N THR A 363 -41.42 12.92 -34.10
CA THR A 363 -40.55 11.76 -34.17
C THR A 363 -39.20 12.04 -34.83
N ASN A 364 -38.26 11.16 -34.50
CA ASN A 364 -36.99 10.80 -35.17
C ASN A 364 -35.77 11.72 -35.03
N ALA A 365 -34.72 11.20 -34.37
CA ALA A 365 -33.51 10.69 -35.04
C ALA A 365 -32.52 10.13 -33.99
N ILE A 366 -32.01 8.93 -34.24
CA ILE A 366 -30.91 8.29 -33.49
C ILE A 366 -29.59 8.83 -34.06
N SER A 367 -28.69 9.32 -33.22
CA SER A 367 -27.29 9.55 -33.58
C SER A 367 -26.35 8.84 -32.61
N LYS A 368 -25.36 8.17 -33.20
CA LYS A 368 -24.33 7.34 -32.57
C LYS A 368 -23.40 8.19 -31.70
N THR A 369 -23.08 7.67 -30.51
CA THR A 369 -21.97 8.12 -29.68
C THR A 369 -20.68 7.44 -30.14
N ASN A 370 -19.66 8.24 -30.49
CA ASN A 370 -18.31 7.75 -30.73
C ASN A 370 -17.59 7.57 -29.39
N GLU A 371 -17.09 6.37 -29.14
CA GLU A 371 -16.11 6.12 -28.08
C GLU A 371 -14.74 6.63 -28.54
N ILE A 372 -14.14 7.52 -27.74
CA ILE A 372 -12.76 7.97 -27.92
C ILE A 372 -11.88 7.03 -27.08
N ASN A 373 -11.21 6.10 -27.75
CA ASN A 373 -10.06 5.38 -27.20
C ASN A 373 -8.81 6.24 -27.38
N ILE A 374 -8.27 6.76 -26.28
CA ILE A 374 -6.90 7.31 -26.25
C ILE A 374 -6.14 6.45 -25.25
N LEU A 375 -5.41 5.48 -25.79
CA LEU A 375 -4.32 4.79 -25.12
C LEU A 375 -3.04 5.41 -25.68
N GLU A 376 -2.48 6.40 -24.99
CA GLU A 376 -1.12 6.83 -25.26
C GLU A 376 -0.20 6.38 -24.14
N THR A 377 0.78 5.60 -24.59
CA THR A 377 1.87 4.95 -23.89
C THR A 377 2.75 5.98 -23.17
N TYR A 378 2.70 6.02 -21.84
CA TYR A 378 3.73 6.70 -21.05
C TYR A 378 4.92 5.75 -20.83
N ASN A 379 5.99 6.02 -21.57
CA ASN A 379 7.26 5.29 -21.52
C ASN A 379 7.97 5.44 -20.15
N ASN A 380 7.96 4.36 -19.36
CA ASN A 380 9.09 3.58 -18.82
C ASN A 380 10.43 4.22 -18.37
N SER A 381 10.54 5.51 -18.04
CA SER A 381 11.78 6.06 -17.43
C SER A 381 11.69 6.39 -15.93
N THR A 382 10.57 6.07 -15.28
CA THR A 382 10.25 6.58 -13.94
C THR A 382 10.60 5.65 -12.78
N SER A 383 10.90 4.35 -12.99
CA SER A 383 10.92 3.35 -11.91
C SER A 383 11.82 3.64 -10.69
N ARG A 384 12.85 4.50 -10.79
CA ARG A 384 13.81 4.77 -9.70
C ARG A 384 13.33 5.72 -8.60
N LEU A 385 12.30 6.52 -8.84
CA LEU A 385 11.79 7.54 -7.90
C LEU A 385 10.71 7.02 -6.93
N PHE A 386 10.28 5.76 -7.09
CA PHE A 386 9.01 5.28 -6.55
C PHE A 386 9.10 4.10 -5.60
N THR A 387 10.31 3.66 -5.27
CA THR A 387 10.54 2.56 -4.33
C THR A 387 11.07 3.09 -3.02
N SER A 388 10.55 2.55 -1.93
CA SER A 388 11.06 2.80 -0.58
C SER A 388 12.50 2.33 -0.47
N LYS A 389 13.34 3.16 0.16
CA LYS A 389 14.79 2.92 0.29
C LYS A 389 15.24 3.24 1.71
N ILE A 390 16.44 2.76 2.02
CA ILE A 390 17.16 3.12 3.24
C ILE A 390 17.96 4.40 2.98
N TYR A 391 17.82 5.38 3.87
CA TYR A 391 18.60 6.61 3.89
C TYR A 391 19.37 6.75 5.20
N GLN A 392 20.54 7.36 5.09
CA GLN A 392 21.33 7.83 6.23
C GLN A 392 21.78 9.26 5.95
N PHE A 393 21.01 10.20 6.47
CA PHE A 393 21.35 11.61 6.40
C PHE A 393 22.02 12.02 7.72
N LYS A 394 23.01 12.91 7.62
CA LYS A 394 23.75 13.46 8.76
C LYS A 394 23.73 14.97 8.67
N ASN A 395 23.74 15.65 9.82
CA ASN A 395 23.88 17.11 9.93
C ASN A 395 22.79 17.90 9.21
N LEU A 396 21.55 17.39 9.20
CA LEU A 396 20.40 18.11 8.70
C LEU A 396 19.92 19.14 9.74
N PRO A 397 19.44 20.32 9.31
CA PRO A 397 18.90 21.33 10.22
C PRO A 397 17.56 20.89 10.82
N GLU A 398 17.08 21.64 11.81
CA GLU A 398 15.74 21.47 12.34
C GLU A 398 14.67 21.80 11.27
N PRO A 399 13.61 20.98 11.14
CA PRO A 399 12.51 21.23 10.21
C PRO A 399 11.85 22.59 10.41
N LYS A 400 11.58 23.29 9.30
CA LYS A 400 10.76 24.51 9.27
C LYS A 400 9.80 24.50 8.08
N ASN A 401 8.77 25.34 8.13
CA ASN A 401 8.03 25.71 6.92
C ASN A 401 8.78 26.81 6.17
N ALA A 402 8.69 26.79 4.84
CA ALA A 402 9.24 27.84 4.00
C ALA A 402 8.35 29.10 4.05
N THR A 403 8.94 30.28 3.84
CA THR A 403 8.13 31.49 3.59
C THR A 403 7.49 31.43 2.19
N GLU A 404 6.49 32.27 1.95
CA GLU A 404 5.85 32.35 0.63
C GLU A 404 6.88 32.70 -0.46
N GLU A 405 7.81 33.62 -0.18
CA GLU A 405 8.87 34.02 -1.11
C GLU A 405 9.87 32.89 -1.39
N GLU A 406 10.28 32.14 -0.35
CA GLU A 406 11.14 30.97 -0.50
C GLU A 406 10.46 29.90 -1.37
N GLN A 407 9.16 29.71 -1.18
CA GLN A 407 8.35 28.73 -1.91
C GLN A 407 8.16 29.13 -3.38
N GLU A 408 7.88 30.40 -3.66
CA GLU A 408 7.79 30.96 -5.01
C GLU A 408 9.14 30.90 -5.76
N ALA A 409 10.25 31.23 -5.09
CA ALA A 409 11.59 31.10 -5.64
C ALA A 409 11.93 29.65 -6.02
N PHE A 410 11.45 28.67 -5.26
CA PHE A 410 11.58 27.26 -5.60
C PHE A 410 10.74 26.86 -6.82
N HIS A 411 9.50 27.34 -6.92
CA HIS A 411 8.59 27.02 -8.03
C HIS A 411 8.91 27.73 -9.35
N SER A 412 9.63 28.85 -9.30
CA SER A 412 10.01 29.64 -10.49
C SER A 412 11.18 29.07 -11.27
N LYS A 413 11.90 28.08 -10.73
CA LYS A 413 12.97 27.40 -11.48
C LYS A 413 12.35 26.57 -12.61
N PRO A 414 12.83 26.69 -13.86
CA PRO A 414 12.29 25.93 -14.98
C PRO A 414 12.66 24.47 -14.80
N TYR A 415 11.73 23.69 -14.28
CA TYR A 415 11.69 22.25 -14.50
C TYR A 415 10.60 22.03 -15.54
N ASP A 416 10.92 21.34 -16.64
CA ASP A 416 9.96 21.07 -17.72
C ASP A 416 8.69 20.44 -17.12
N PHE A 417 7.62 21.22 -17.14
CA PHE A 417 6.37 20.88 -16.47
C PHE A 417 5.24 20.96 -17.49
N SER A 418 4.74 19.80 -17.88
CA SER A 418 3.47 19.65 -18.58
C SER A 418 2.43 19.14 -17.58
N ILE A 419 1.67 20.07 -16.96
CA ILE A 419 0.38 19.69 -16.38
C ILE A 419 -0.55 19.39 -17.56
N PRO A 420 -1.20 18.22 -17.61
CA PRO A 420 -2.36 18.03 -18.48
C PRO A 420 -3.48 18.93 -17.94
N TYR A 421 -3.60 20.14 -18.48
CA TYR A 421 -4.73 21.01 -18.22
C TYR A 421 -5.94 20.44 -18.96
N ASN A 422 -6.87 19.81 -18.24
CA ASN A 422 -8.24 19.67 -18.70
C ASN A 422 -9.15 20.44 -17.74
N ILE A 423 -9.40 21.69 -18.07
CA ILE A 423 -10.48 22.49 -17.50
C ILE A 423 -11.71 22.21 -18.36
N GLU A 424 -12.50 21.22 -17.97
CA GLU A 424 -13.91 21.17 -18.33
C GLU A 424 -14.74 21.09 -17.04
N ASP A 425 -14.77 22.21 -16.34
CA ASP A 425 -15.94 22.64 -15.58
C ASP A 425 -15.79 24.15 -15.28
N PHE A 426 -16.62 24.94 -15.98
CA PHE A 426 -17.15 26.28 -15.69
C PHE A 426 -17.20 27.19 -16.94
N ASP A 427 -18.43 27.32 -17.45
CA ASP A 427 -19.06 28.44 -18.16
C ASP A 427 -18.24 29.32 -19.14
N ASN A 428 -18.62 29.19 -20.42
CA ASN A 428 -18.66 30.21 -21.47
C ASN A 428 -18.22 31.63 -21.06
N LYS A 429 -17.05 32.06 -21.55
CA LYS A 429 -16.86 33.34 -22.25
C LYS A 429 -15.51 33.37 -22.99
N SER A 430 -15.62 33.78 -24.25
CA SER A 430 -14.60 33.99 -25.28
C SER A 430 -13.46 34.95 -24.89
N ASN A 431 -12.22 34.63 -25.25
CA ASN A 431 -11.47 35.32 -26.33
C ASN A 431 -10.02 34.83 -26.45
N ASP A 432 -9.55 34.90 -27.69
CA ASP A 432 -8.24 34.52 -28.23
C ASP A 432 -7.01 35.05 -27.47
N ASN A 433 -5.92 34.27 -27.44
CA ASN A 433 -4.70 34.63 -28.18
C ASN A 433 -3.63 33.54 -28.17
N THR A 434 -2.94 33.46 -29.30
CA THR A 434 -1.87 32.54 -29.71
C THR A 434 -0.48 33.10 -29.40
N SER A 435 0.51 32.22 -29.13
CA SER A 435 1.94 32.30 -29.57
C SER A 435 2.80 31.35 -28.71
N LYS A 436 3.36 30.29 -29.30
CA LYS A 436 4.66 30.13 -30.00
C LYS A 436 5.83 29.74 -29.08
N SER A 437 6.58 28.76 -29.55
CA SER A 437 7.58 27.94 -28.88
C SER A 437 8.96 28.56 -28.77
N SER A 438 9.78 27.84 -27.95
CA SER A 438 11.22 27.56 -28.06
C SER A 438 12.22 28.70 -27.87
N ASP A 439 13.17 28.51 -26.93
CA ASP A 439 14.57 28.29 -27.31
C ASP A 439 15.45 27.76 -26.16
N ILE A 440 16.39 26.90 -26.55
CA ILE A 440 17.39 26.16 -25.76
C ILE A 440 18.54 27.09 -25.36
N LEU A 441 18.96 27.08 -24.09
CA LEU A 441 20.31 27.55 -23.72
C LEU A 441 20.99 26.64 -22.69
N LYS A 442 22.29 26.47 -22.95
CA LYS A 442 23.23 25.53 -22.35
C LYS A 442 23.74 25.96 -20.96
N ASP A 443 24.13 24.93 -20.23
CA ASP A 443 24.90 24.83 -18.99
C ASP A 443 26.02 25.89 -18.75
N ASP A 444 25.98 26.57 -17.60
CA ASP A 444 27.15 27.09 -16.85
C ASP A 444 26.82 27.53 -15.39
N SER A 445 25.75 27.01 -14.77
CA SER A 445 25.22 27.52 -13.49
C SER A 445 25.87 26.88 -12.24
N SER A 446 26.63 25.79 -12.40
CA SER A 446 27.25 25.04 -11.31
C SER A 446 28.41 25.78 -10.62
N LYS A 447 29.13 26.66 -11.34
CA LYS A 447 30.26 27.42 -10.77
C LYS A 447 29.85 28.65 -9.96
N LYS A 448 28.62 29.14 -10.15
CA LYS A 448 28.09 30.30 -9.41
C LYS A 448 27.59 29.93 -8.01
N LEU A 449 27.23 28.65 -7.82
CA LEU A 449 26.73 28.11 -6.56
C LEU A 449 27.83 28.04 -5.47
N PHE A 450 29.07 27.66 -5.81
CA PHE A 450 30.14 27.55 -4.82
C PHE A 450 30.54 28.89 -4.17
N LYS A 451 30.42 30.01 -4.89
CA LYS A 451 30.80 31.34 -4.37
C LYS A 451 29.74 31.99 -3.46
N ILE A 452 28.49 31.54 -3.55
CA ILE A 452 27.40 32.08 -2.72
C ILE A 452 27.38 31.40 -1.35
N PHE A 453 27.82 30.14 -1.25
CA PHE A 453 27.84 29.39 0.00
C PHE A 453 29.03 29.74 0.92
N GLU A 454 30.21 30.08 0.40
CA GLU A 454 31.35 30.52 1.25
C GLU A 454 31.10 31.86 1.95
N ASN A 455 30.27 32.74 1.38
CA ASN A 455 30.01 34.06 1.95
C ASN A 455 29.00 34.08 3.10
N MET A 456 28.35 32.95 3.40
CA MET A 456 27.37 32.84 4.51
C MET A 456 27.94 32.20 5.79
N GLN A 457 29.23 31.85 5.82
CA GLN A 457 29.84 31.13 6.96
C GLN A 457 30.92 31.89 7.75
N ILE A 458 31.06 33.20 7.60
CA ILE A 458 31.98 33.99 8.43
C ILE A 458 31.21 35.08 9.15
N ASN A 459 30.57 34.71 10.26
CA ASN A 459 30.34 35.56 11.43
C ASN A 459 29.76 34.73 12.59
N SER A 460 30.61 33.92 13.21
CA SER A 460 30.60 33.68 14.67
C SER A 460 31.85 32.89 15.07
N ASN A 461 32.97 33.60 15.20
CA ASN A 461 34.03 33.12 16.07
C ASN A 461 33.59 33.41 17.51
N ASN A 462 33.44 32.35 18.30
CA ASN A 462 33.91 32.36 19.69
C ASN A 462 34.17 30.92 20.12
N ASP A 463 35.44 30.65 20.34
CA ASP A 463 36.00 29.47 20.97
C ASP A 463 35.36 29.23 22.34
N ASN A 464 35.10 27.95 22.66
CA ASN A 464 35.49 27.37 23.94
C ASN A 464 35.37 25.83 23.89
N GLN A 465 36.52 25.17 23.92
CA GLN A 465 36.67 23.77 24.31
C GLN A 465 36.29 23.59 25.79
N VAL A 466 35.37 22.67 26.11
CA VAL A 466 35.42 21.90 27.37
C VAL A 466 34.85 20.50 27.13
N SER A 467 35.60 19.51 27.60
CA SER A 467 35.33 18.07 27.56
C SER A 467 34.53 17.56 28.77
N TYR A 468 33.98 16.35 28.57
CA TYR A 468 33.69 15.27 29.54
C TYR A 468 32.25 15.09 30.07
N LYS A 469 31.84 13.82 29.87
CA LYS A 469 31.28 12.86 30.83
C LYS A 469 29.76 12.66 30.90
N GLU A 470 29.46 11.37 30.80
CA GLU A 470 28.30 10.68 31.35
C GLU A 470 28.01 11.13 32.78
N GLU A 471 26.74 11.38 33.09
CA GLU A 471 26.15 10.98 34.37
C GLU A 471 24.62 10.99 34.29
N THR A 472 24.06 9.90 34.78
CA THR A 472 22.64 9.63 35.05
C THR A 472 22.22 10.34 36.35
N ILE A 473 20.92 10.63 36.54
CA ILE A 473 20.12 10.76 37.80
C ILE A 473 18.87 11.63 37.49
N GLN A 474 17.65 11.07 37.41
CA GLN A 474 16.62 10.91 38.46
C GLN A 474 16.40 12.12 39.40
N GLN A 475 15.16 12.64 39.49
CA GLN A 475 14.36 12.79 40.73
C GLN A 475 13.13 13.71 40.49
N VAL A 476 11.90 13.19 40.59
CA VAL A 476 10.99 13.12 41.78
C VAL A 476 10.02 14.29 41.87
N LYS A 477 8.71 13.97 41.86
CA LYS A 477 7.79 14.44 42.91
C LYS A 477 6.88 13.30 43.36
N LYS A 478 6.90 13.09 44.67
CA LYS A 478 6.27 12.07 45.51
C LYS A 478 5.19 12.76 46.35
N HIS A 479 4.10 12.08 46.69
CA HIS A 479 3.34 12.11 47.96
C HIS A 479 2.37 10.91 47.87
N ASN A 480 2.65 9.77 48.53
CA ASN A 480 2.30 9.36 49.91
C ASN A 480 0.80 8.99 50.04
N ILE A 481 0.31 7.93 50.70
CA ILE A 481 0.73 6.82 51.60
C ILE A 481 -0.66 6.10 51.89
N ASP A 482 -0.88 4.78 51.89
CA ASP A 482 -0.63 3.75 52.93
C ASP A 482 -1.06 2.35 52.38
N ASP A 483 -0.20 1.37 52.72
CA ASP A 483 -0.20 -0.11 52.80
C ASP A 483 -1.50 -0.96 52.76
N ILE A 484 -1.40 -2.17 52.15
CA ILE A 484 -1.29 -3.48 52.85
C ILE A 484 -1.09 -4.63 51.82
N ASP A 485 -0.19 -5.53 52.23
CA ASP A 485 0.33 -6.82 51.76
C ASP A 485 -0.51 -7.79 50.89
N ASP A 486 0.29 -8.66 50.24
CA ASP A 486 0.13 -10.11 50.03
C ASP A 486 -0.08 -10.67 48.62
N GLU A 487 0.57 -11.84 48.47
CA GLU A 487 0.87 -12.66 47.31
C GLU A 487 -0.36 -13.20 46.58
N GLU A 488 -0.24 -13.45 45.26
CA GLU A 488 -0.30 -14.81 44.69
C GLU A 488 -0.52 -14.82 43.16
N MET A 489 0.09 -15.83 42.55
CA MET A 489 -0.05 -16.27 41.17
C MET A 489 -1.52 -16.51 40.78
N TYR A 490 -1.93 -16.03 39.61
CA TYR A 490 -3.13 -16.54 38.94
C TYR A 490 -2.74 -17.51 37.82
N ASP A 491 -2.90 -18.79 38.14
CA ASP A 491 -3.14 -19.88 37.20
C ASP A 491 -4.59 -19.79 36.72
N THR A 492 -4.82 -19.84 35.40
CA THR A 492 -6.17 -19.81 34.82
C THR A 492 -6.55 -21.20 34.32
N SER A 493 -7.30 -21.92 35.15
CA SER A 493 -8.02 -23.13 34.76
C SER A 493 -9.53 -22.88 34.66
N ASN A 494 -10.12 -23.52 33.64
CA ASN A 494 -11.51 -23.93 33.49
C ASN A 494 -12.59 -22.92 33.05
N PHE A 495 -13.16 -23.20 31.87
CA PHE A 495 -14.59 -23.48 31.72
C PHE A 495 -14.81 -24.54 30.63
N HIS A 496 -15.04 -25.79 31.03
CA HIS A 496 -15.77 -26.80 30.26
C HIS A 496 -16.83 -27.39 31.19
N SER A 497 -18.09 -27.29 30.80
CA SER A 497 -19.23 -27.91 31.47
C SER A 497 -19.50 -29.29 30.86
N GLU A 498 -19.63 -30.26 31.75
CA GLU A 498 -19.98 -31.66 31.52
C GLU A 498 -21.42 -31.81 30.99
N GLU A 499 -21.63 -32.76 30.09
CA GLU A 499 -22.87 -33.56 30.06
C GLU A 499 -22.48 -35.02 29.82
N GLN A 500 -22.84 -35.87 30.78
CA GLN A 500 -22.65 -37.31 30.80
C GLN A 500 -23.72 -38.00 29.97
N ALA A 501 -23.32 -39.00 29.18
CA ALA A 501 -24.19 -40.10 28.77
C ALA A 501 -23.36 -41.39 28.74
N GLU A 502 -23.65 -42.26 29.71
CA GLU A 502 -23.15 -43.62 29.83
C GLU A 502 -23.58 -44.46 28.62
N PHE A 503 -22.67 -45.24 28.04
CA PHE A 503 -23.01 -46.50 27.38
C PHE A 503 -21.87 -47.51 27.55
N GLU A 504 -22.24 -48.65 28.12
CA GLU A 504 -21.40 -49.80 28.45
C GLU A 504 -20.76 -50.44 27.22
N ILE A 505 -19.51 -50.88 27.38
CA ILE A 505 -18.77 -51.72 26.44
C ILE A 505 -19.03 -53.19 26.80
N PRO A 506 -19.40 -54.07 25.85
CA PRO A 506 -19.13 -55.48 26.00
C PRO A 506 -17.76 -55.83 25.42
N ASN A 507 -16.93 -56.46 26.25
CA ASN A 507 -15.76 -57.24 25.85
C ASN A 507 -16.17 -58.33 24.86
N ASP A 508 -15.36 -58.52 23.83
CA ASP A 508 -14.89 -59.78 23.21
C ASP A 508 -14.03 -59.35 22.00
N GLY A 509 -12.81 -59.84 21.73
CA GLY A 509 -12.30 -61.19 21.89
C GLY A 509 -12.05 -61.76 20.49
N PHE A 510 -10.77 -61.74 20.07
CA PHE A 510 -10.14 -62.24 18.82
C PHE A 510 -10.00 -61.29 17.63
#